data_AF-A0A3S3R4S4-F1
#
_entry.id   AF-A0A3S3R4S4-F1
#
_cell.length_a   1.000
_cell.length_b   1.000
_cell.length_c   1.000
_cell.angle_alpha   90.00
_cell.angle_beta   90.00
_cell.angle_gamma   90.00
#
_symmetry.space_group_name_H-M   'P 1'
#
loop_
_entity.id
_entity.type
_entity.pdbx_description
1 polymer ?
#
loop_
_entity_poly.entity_id
_entity_poly.type
_entity_poly.pdbx_seq_one_letter_code
_entity_poly.pdbx_strand_id
1 'polypeptide(L)' 'MSAEPSPQSPWQAATITRIEKRTPRVTSFWFQPSRPFAHLAGQHVDIRLTAPDGYQARRSYS' A
#
# COMPACT_ATOMS: atom_id res chain seq x y z
N MET A 1 -9.90 -9.62 -25.05
CA MET A 1 -10.32 -9.14 -23.72
C MET A 1 -9.20 -8.26 -23.21
N SER A 2 -9.18 -7.01 -23.66
CA SER A 2 -8.08 -6.08 -23.38
C SER A 2 -8.26 -5.53 -21.97
N ALA A 3 -7.29 -5.71 -21.10
CA ALA A 3 -7.27 -5.06 -19.79
C ALA A 3 -7.17 -3.55 -20.04
N GLU A 4 -8.27 -2.83 -19.84
CA GLU A 4 -8.23 -1.38 -19.82
C GLU A 4 -7.28 -0.94 -18.69
N PRO A 5 -6.44 0.09 -18.90
CA PRO A 5 -5.57 0.57 -17.83
C PRO A 5 -6.45 1.04 -16.67
N SER A 6 -6.42 0.28 -15.57
CA SER A 6 -7.06 0.68 -14.32
C SER A 6 -6.60 2.10 -13.98
N PRO A 7 -7.50 3.05 -13.67
CA PRO A 7 -7.09 4.39 -13.30
C PRO A 7 -6.09 4.27 -12.15
N GLN A 8 -4.86 4.73 -12.38
CA GLN A 8 -3.85 4.76 -11.32
C GLN A 8 -4.38 5.71 -10.25
N SER A 9 -4.83 5.12 -9.13
CA SER A 9 -5.20 5.90 -7.96
C SER A 9 -4.02 6.80 -7.59
N PRO A 10 -4.25 8.11 -7.36
CA PRO A 10 -3.18 9.01 -6.99
C PRO A 10 -2.55 8.55 -5.68
N TRP A 11 -1.25 8.78 -5.54
CA TRP A 11 -0.57 8.58 -4.26
C TRP A 11 -1.26 9.37 -3.16
N GLN A 12 -1.49 8.71 -2.04
CA GLN A 12 -2.11 9.31 -0.87
C GLN A 12 -1.39 8.86 0.40
N ALA A 13 -1.41 9.72 1.42
CA ALA A 13 -0.92 9.34 2.74
C ALA A 13 -1.84 8.31 3.39
N ALA A 14 -1.28 7.45 4.22
CA ALA A 14 -2.00 6.47 5.02
C ALA A 14 -1.40 6.38 6.42
N THR A 15 -2.27 6.22 7.42
CA THR A 15 -1.88 6.04 8.82
C THR A 15 -1.84 4.56 9.16
N ILE A 16 -0.78 4.09 9.82
CA ILE A 16 -0.74 2.73 10.36
C ILE A 16 -1.61 2.69 11.62
N THR A 17 -2.67 1.90 11.61
CA THR A 17 -3.62 1.78 12.73
C THR A 17 -3.34 0.59 13.63
N ARG A 18 -2.64 -0.43 13.10
CA ARG A 18 -2.24 -1.62 13.84
C ARG A 18 -0.97 -2.22 13.25
N ILE A 19 -0.17 -2.82 14.13
CA ILE A 19 1.00 -3.62 13.78
C ILE A 19 0.88 -4.94 14.52
N GLU A 20 1.04 -6.05 13.82
CA GLU A 20 0.98 -7.38 14.41
C GLU A 20 2.05 -8.30 13.84
N LYS A 21 2.88 -8.85 14.71
CA LYS A 21 3.83 -9.89 14.32
C LYS A 21 3.09 -11.22 14.18
N ARG A 22 2.99 -11.73 12.95
CA ARG A 22 2.27 -12.99 12.65
C ARG A 22 3.20 -14.20 12.80
N THR A 23 4.46 -14.05 12.42
CA THR A 23 5.52 -15.06 12.59
C THR A 23 6.86 -14.38 12.90
N PRO A 24 7.94 -15.11 13.20
CA PRO A 24 9.26 -14.51 13.38
C PRO A 24 9.75 -13.68 12.18
N ARG A 25 9.25 -13.96 10.97
CA ARG A 25 9.68 -13.33 9.71
C ARG A 25 8.59 -12.49 9.02
N VAL A 26 7.38 -12.44 9.57
CA VAL A 26 6.23 -11.76 8.95
C VAL A 26 5.53 -10.86 9.96
N THR A 27 5.37 -9.60 9.59
CA THR A 27 4.61 -8.59 10.33
C THR A 27 3.54 -8.02 9.42
N SER A 28 2.31 -8.01 9.91
CA SER A 28 1.18 -7.37 9.24
C SER A 28 1.00 -5.95 9.75
N PHE A 29 0.70 -5.04 8.82
CA PHE A 29 0.43 -3.64 9.07
C PHE A 29 -0.94 -3.30 8.50
N TRP A 30 -1.77 -2.62 9.29
CA TRP A 30 -3.07 -2.15 8.83
C TRP A 30 -2.95 -0.66 8.54
N PHE A 31 -3.38 -0.27 7.35
CA PHE A 31 -3.32 1.10 6.89
C PHE A 31 -4.72 1.67 6.77
N GLN A 32 -4.89 2.89 7.24
CA GLN A 32 -6.05 3.72 6.96
C GLN A 32 -5.63 4.82 5.96
N PRO A 33 -5.98 4.69 4.67
CA PRO A 33 -5.72 5.72 3.69
C PRO A 33 -6.49 7.00 4.02
N SER A 34 -5.89 8.15 3.69
CA SER A 34 -6.55 9.46 3.86
C SER A 34 -7.84 9.62 3.03
N ARG A 35 -7.98 8.84 1.94
CA ARG A 35 -9.16 8.79 1.09
C ARG A 35 -9.53 7.33 0.80
N PRO A 36 -10.81 6.94 0.97
CA PRO A 36 -11.24 5.58 0.65
C PRO A 36 -11.06 5.29 -0.84
N PHE A 37 -10.80 4.03 -1.17
CA PHE A 37 -10.73 3.55 -2.55
C PHE A 37 -11.33 2.15 -2.65
N ALA A 38 -11.89 1.84 -3.82
CA ALA A 38 -12.37 0.49 -4.13
C ALA A 38 -11.19 -0.38 -4.60
N HIS A 39 -11.18 -1.64 -4.17
CA HIS A 39 -10.21 -2.64 -4.60
C HIS A 39 -10.93 -3.92 -5.01
N LEU A 40 -10.35 -4.64 -5.96
CA LEU A 40 -10.80 -5.97 -6.37
C LEU A 40 -9.86 -7.02 -5.78
N ALA A 41 -10.42 -8.19 -5.45
CA ALA A 41 -9.61 -9.30 -4.96
C ALA A 41 -8.54 -9.70 -5.99
N GLY A 42 -7.32 -9.96 -5.52
CA GLY A 42 -6.16 -10.30 -6.36
C GLY A 42 -5.40 -9.09 -6.91
N GLN A 43 -5.85 -7.86 -6.64
CA GLN A 43 -5.03 -6.66 -6.86
C GLN A 43 -3.92 -6.56 -5.80
N HIS A 44 -2.97 -5.66 -6.05
CA HIS A 44 -1.96 -5.25 -5.08
C HIS A 44 -1.96 -3.73 -4.96
N VAL A 45 -1.46 -3.24 -3.83
CA VAL A 45 -1.17 -1.83 -3.61
C VAL A 45 0.34 -1.62 -3.55
N ASP A 46 0.77 -0.43 -3.94
CA ASP A 46 2.13 -0.01 -3.73
C ASP A 46 2.26 0.84 -2.47
N ILE A 47 3.23 0.50 -1.64
CA ILE A 47 3.60 1.29 -0.47
C ILE A 47 4.90 2.00 -0.79
N ARG A 48 4.88 3.33 -0.60
CA ARG A 48 6.06 4.18 -0.74
C ARG A 48 6.42 4.81 0.59
N LEU A 49 7.67 4.67 0.97
CA LEU A 49 8.26 5.36 2.12
C LEU A 49 9.27 6.39 1.61
N THR A 50 9.27 7.56 2.24
CA THR A 50 10.20 8.65 1.94
C THR A 50 11.02 8.92 3.19
N ALA A 51 12.33 8.83 3.10
CA ALA A 51 13.24 9.18 4.18
C ALA A 51 13.43 10.71 4.26
N PRO A 52 13.91 11.26 5.39
CA PRO A 52 14.10 12.70 5.56
C PRO A 52 15.06 13.35 4.55
N ASP A 53 15.98 12.57 3.98
CA ASP A 53 16.93 12.99 2.93
C ASP A 53 16.32 12.99 1.51
N GLY A 54 15.04 12.63 1.39
CA GLY A 54 14.32 12.54 0.13
C GLY A 54 14.42 11.18 -0.57
N TYR A 55 15.15 10.21 -0.04
CA TYR A 55 15.20 8.88 -0.62
C TYR A 55 13.83 8.20 -0.57
N GLN A 56 13.39 7.62 -1.69
CA GLN A 56 12.10 6.94 -1.79
C GLN A 56 12.28 5.45 -2.11
N ALA A 57 11.65 4.61 -1.30
CA ALA A 57 11.52 3.18 -1.55
C ALA A 57 10.06 2.82 -1.81
N ARG A 58 9.80 2.04 -2.87
CA ARG A 58 8.48 1.51 -3.22
C ARG A 58 8.50 -0.01 -3.24
N ARG A 59 7.46 -0.64 -2.69
CA ARG A 59 7.24 -2.10 -2.77
C ARG A 59 5.75 -2.38 -2.95
N SER A 60 5.45 -3.42 -3.72
CA SER A 60 4.08 -3.87 -3.99
C SER A 60 3.69 -4.99 -3.03
N TYR A 61 2.49 -4.91 -2.47
CA TYR A 61 1.90 -5.90 -1.57
C TYR A 61 0.47 -6.21 -2.02
N SER A 62 0.11 -7.50 -2.00
CA SER A 62 -1.27 -7.96 -2.23
C SER A 62 -2.27 -7.33 -1.28
#